data_AF-A0A9W9UWW9-F1
#
_entry.id   AF-A0A9W9UWW9-F1
#
_cell.length_a   1.000
_cell.length_b   1.000
_cell.length_c   1.000
_cell.angle_alpha   90.00
_cell.angle_beta   90.00
_cell.angle_gamma   90.00
#
_symmetry.space_group_name_H-M   'P 1'
#
loop_
_entity.id
_entity.type
_entity.pdbx_description
1 polymer ?
#
loop_
_entity_poly.entity_id
_entity_poly.type
_entity_poly.pdbx_seq_one_letter_code
_entity_poly.pdbx_strand_id
1 'polypeptide(L)'
;MAFSRSSMLAVAATTLAIGASASLEVCTNDSTFSCQSSSTTATCCFNYPGGALLQTQFWDTDPSTGPSDSWTIHGLWPDNCDGTYQSSCDSTRAYTNISDILTAQGRTDLLTYMQEYWVDIDGDDESFWAHEWGKHGTCINTIEPSCYTSYTAQEEVGDYFEKVVDLFKGLDTYTALSNAGITPDSSKTYTLSEIQAALTSLHDGASVYLGCSSGSLNQVWYFFNVAGNAIDGEYQAVDTLTTSGCPSTGIKYVPK
;
A
#
# COMPACT_ATOMS: atom_id res chain seq x y z
N MET A 1 -29.35 -53.11 -53.14
CA MET A 1 -27.94 -52.85 -52.77
C MET A 1 -27.88 -51.46 -52.16
N ALA A 2 -27.67 -51.40 -50.84
CA ALA A 2 -27.58 -50.16 -50.09
C ALA A 2 -26.11 -49.70 -50.04
N PHE A 3 -25.86 -48.41 -50.24
CA PHE A 3 -24.62 -47.78 -49.82
C PHE A 3 -24.95 -46.49 -49.09
N SER A 4 -24.84 -46.57 -47.76
CA SER A 4 -24.85 -45.44 -46.83
C SER A 4 -23.53 -44.68 -46.95
N ARG A 5 -23.59 -43.36 -47.16
CA ARG A 5 -22.42 -42.48 -47.05
C ARG A 5 -22.40 -41.89 -45.65
N SER A 6 -21.53 -42.42 -44.79
CA SER A 6 -21.21 -41.82 -43.49
C SER A 6 -20.35 -40.59 -43.71
N SER A 7 -20.90 -39.40 -43.42
CA SER A 7 -20.12 -38.18 -43.24
C SER A 7 -19.48 -38.20 -41.85
N MET A 8 -18.14 -38.25 -41.78
CA MET A 8 -17.41 -38.01 -40.53
C MET A 8 -17.26 -36.50 -40.35
N LEU A 9 -17.96 -35.92 -39.35
CA LEU A 9 -17.60 -34.61 -38.81
C LEU A 9 -16.37 -34.79 -37.92
N ALA A 10 -15.25 -34.20 -38.31
CA ALA A 10 -14.11 -34.02 -37.42
C ALA A 10 -14.43 -32.89 -36.44
N VAL A 11 -14.67 -33.24 -35.18
CA VAL A 11 -14.75 -32.27 -34.08
C VAL A 11 -13.31 -31.92 -33.71
N ALA A 12 -12.86 -30.73 -34.11
CA ALA A 12 -11.59 -30.18 -33.62
C ALA A 12 -11.79 -29.79 -32.15
N ALA A 13 -11.19 -30.56 -31.24
CA ALA A 13 -11.11 -30.17 -29.84
C ALA A 13 -10.09 -29.02 -29.72
N THR A 14 -10.58 -27.79 -29.62
CA THR A 14 -9.78 -26.65 -29.15
C THR A 14 -9.50 -26.88 -27.67
N THR A 15 -8.30 -27.33 -27.34
CA THR A 15 -7.77 -27.24 -25.98
C THR A 15 -7.65 -25.77 -25.62
N LEU A 16 -8.53 -25.28 -24.74
CA LEU A 16 -8.29 -24.03 -24.02
C LEU A 16 -7.02 -24.23 -23.21
N ALA A 17 -5.93 -23.59 -23.60
CA ALA A 17 -4.81 -23.38 -22.69
C ALA A 17 -5.32 -22.42 -21.62
N ILE A 18 -5.72 -22.95 -20.47
CA ILE A 18 -5.87 -22.14 -19.26
C ILE A 18 -4.45 -21.67 -18.97
N GLY A 19 -4.13 -20.44 -19.34
CA GLY A 19 -2.89 -19.81 -18.91
C GLY A 19 -2.83 -19.91 -17.40
N ALA A 20 -1.77 -20.50 -16.85
CA ALA A 20 -1.56 -20.44 -15.43
C ALA A 20 -1.31 -18.97 -15.08
N SER A 21 -2.27 -18.33 -14.41
CA SER A 21 -2.04 -17.04 -13.76
C SER A 21 -0.94 -17.24 -12.73
N ALA A 22 -0.03 -16.28 -12.61
CA ALA A 22 0.95 -16.39 -11.55
C ALA A 22 0.25 -16.23 -10.20
N SER A 23 0.89 -16.81 -9.18
CA SER A 23 0.36 -16.83 -7.84
C SER A 23 1.49 -16.81 -6.85
N LEU A 24 1.30 -16.08 -5.76
CA LEU A 24 2.21 -16.05 -4.64
C LEU A 24 2.36 -17.44 -4.01
N GLU A 25 3.54 -17.69 -3.44
CA GLU A 25 3.77 -18.83 -2.59
C GLU A 25 2.76 -18.84 -1.43
N VAL A 26 2.09 -19.98 -1.24
CA VAL A 26 1.07 -20.11 -0.20
C VAL A 26 1.73 -20.27 1.17
N CYS A 27 1.56 -19.26 2.03
CA CYS A 27 2.08 -19.26 3.39
C CYS A 27 1.18 -20.08 4.33
N THR A 28 1.53 -21.35 4.56
CA THR A 28 0.75 -22.25 5.43
C THR A 28 1.19 -22.15 6.89
N ASN A 29 0.23 -21.89 7.80
CA ASN A 29 0.41 -21.85 9.26
C ASN A 29 1.26 -20.69 9.80
N ASP A 30 1.47 -19.63 9.02
CA ASP A 30 2.16 -18.43 9.50
C ASP A 30 1.21 -17.54 10.29
N SER A 31 0.97 -17.91 11.56
CA SER A 31 0.30 -17.02 12.53
C SER A 31 1.27 -16.06 13.23
N THR A 32 2.52 -16.02 12.78
CA THR A 32 3.58 -15.24 13.44
C THR A 32 3.75 -13.93 12.70
N PHE A 33 3.34 -12.84 13.33
CA PHE A 33 3.57 -11.50 12.82
C PHE A 33 5.06 -11.17 12.84
N SER A 34 5.51 -10.47 11.79
CA SER A 34 6.82 -9.82 11.74
C SER A 34 7.05 -8.94 12.97
N CYS A 35 8.32 -8.70 13.32
CA CYS A 35 8.74 -7.91 14.50
C CYS A 35 8.27 -8.38 15.90
N GLN A 36 7.45 -9.44 15.99
CA GLN A 36 7.04 -10.06 17.26
C GLN A 36 7.70 -11.42 17.50
N SER A 37 8.44 -11.90 16.51
CA SER A 37 9.18 -13.14 16.52
C SER A 37 10.68 -12.89 16.66
N SER A 38 11.40 -13.87 17.22
CA SER A 38 12.87 -13.87 17.27
C SER A 38 13.52 -14.35 15.96
N SER A 39 12.72 -14.78 14.97
CA SER A 39 13.22 -15.15 13.65
C SER A 39 13.78 -13.92 12.93
N THR A 40 14.98 -14.09 12.40
CA THR A 40 15.66 -13.12 11.54
C THR A 40 15.89 -13.68 10.14
N THR A 41 15.19 -14.76 9.79
CA THR A 41 15.31 -15.40 8.47
C THR A 41 14.20 -14.88 7.57
N ALA A 42 14.59 -14.09 6.57
CA ALA A 42 13.68 -13.64 5.51
C ALA A 42 13.25 -14.82 4.64
N THR A 43 11.95 -14.93 4.37
CA THR A 43 11.36 -15.89 3.43
C THR A 43 10.24 -15.20 2.66
N CYS A 44 9.67 -15.85 1.64
CA CYS A 44 8.49 -15.35 0.95
C CYS A 44 7.23 -15.23 1.84
N CYS A 45 7.29 -15.78 3.06
CA CYS A 45 6.21 -15.79 4.04
C CYS A 45 6.57 -15.10 5.36
N PHE A 46 7.72 -14.42 5.42
CA PHE A 46 8.15 -13.71 6.61
C PHE A 46 8.89 -12.42 6.24
N ASN A 47 8.28 -11.29 6.56
CA ASN A 47 8.81 -9.95 6.30
C ASN A 47 9.98 -9.65 7.26
N TYR A 48 11.20 -9.66 6.73
CA TYR A 48 12.42 -9.33 7.47
C TYR A 48 13.53 -8.84 6.50
N PRO A 49 14.32 -7.82 6.86
CA PRO A 49 14.29 -7.06 8.12
C PRO A 49 13.15 -6.02 8.16
N GLY A 50 12.58 -5.66 7.01
CA GLY A 50 11.48 -4.72 6.82
C GLY A 50 10.12 -5.23 7.31
N GLY A 51 10.04 -5.60 8.58
CA GLY A 51 8.88 -6.24 9.19
C GLY A 51 7.78 -5.28 9.65
N ALA A 52 8.07 -4.00 9.81
CA ALA A 52 7.08 -2.98 10.15
C ALA A 52 6.64 -2.27 8.87
N LEU A 53 5.42 -2.54 8.42
CA LEU A 53 4.87 -1.96 7.19
C LEU A 53 4.07 -0.70 7.53
N LEU A 54 4.39 0.41 6.88
CA LEU A 54 3.75 1.71 7.12
C LEU A 54 2.88 2.07 5.92
N GLN A 55 1.56 2.13 6.09
CA GLN A 55 0.69 2.81 5.12
C GLN A 55 0.70 4.30 5.44
N THR A 56 1.22 5.12 4.52
CA THR A 56 1.45 6.54 4.74
C THR A 56 0.52 7.39 3.89
N GLN A 57 0.05 8.51 4.46
CA GLN A 57 -0.94 9.39 3.84
C GLN A 57 -0.55 10.87 3.93
N PHE A 58 -1.04 11.66 2.98
CA PHE A 58 -0.88 13.10 2.89
C PHE A 58 -2.18 13.88 3.04
N TRP A 59 -2.04 15.08 3.60
CA TRP A 59 -3.02 16.15 3.53
C TRP A 59 -2.34 17.40 2.95
N ASP A 60 -2.42 17.53 1.63
CA ASP A 60 -1.83 18.62 0.88
C ASP A 60 -2.85 19.71 0.60
N THR A 61 -2.48 20.97 0.84
CA THR A 61 -3.38 22.13 0.84
C THR A 61 -2.83 23.37 0.13
N ASP A 62 -1.57 23.35 -0.29
CA ASP A 62 -0.93 24.45 -1.02
C ASP A 62 0.26 23.94 -1.88
N PRO A 63 0.00 23.46 -3.12
CA PRO A 63 -1.32 23.30 -3.74
C PRO A 63 -2.12 22.15 -3.10
N SER A 64 -3.44 22.20 -3.25
CA SER A 64 -4.33 21.11 -2.83
C SER A 64 -4.36 20.00 -3.87
N THR A 65 -4.28 18.75 -3.41
CA THR A 65 -4.37 17.54 -4.27
C THR A 65 -5.46 16.58 -3.78
N GLY A 66 -5.99 15.76 -4.69
CA GLY A 66 -7.06 14.79 -4.40
C GLY A 66 -8.39 15.44 -3.96
N PRO A 67 -9.36 14.63 -3.50
CA PRO A 67 -10.65 15.13 -3.04
C PRO A 67 -10.54 16.03 -1.80
N SER A 68 -11.44 17.02 -1.70
CA SER A 68 -11.48 17.99 -0.59
C SER A 68 -11.80 17.38 0.77
N ASP A 69 -12.36 16.17 0.76
CA ASP A 69 -12.84 15.39 1.90
C ASP A 69 -12.14 14.03 1.98
N SER A 70 -10.93 13.92 1.43
CA SER A 70 -10.11 12.72 1.55
C SER A 70 -8.65 13.05 1.73
N TRP A 71 -7.96 12.22 2.50
CA TRP A 71 -6.49 12.17 2.48
C TRP A 71 -6.04 11.48 1.20
N THR A 72 -4.76 11.60 0.86
CA THR A 72 -4.17 10.92 -0.30
C THR A 72 -3.08 9.96 0.15
N ILE A 73 -2.79 8.97 -0.68
CA ILE A 73 -1.73 8.00 -0.47
C ILE A 73 -0.38 8.70 -0.65
N HIS A 74 0.54 8.44 0.28
CA HIS A 74 1.96 8.69 0.09
C HIS A 74 2.65 7.39 -0.35
N GLY A 75 2.48 6.29 0.40
CA GLY A 75 3.01 4.99 0.00
C GLY A 75 2.80 3.86 1.01
N LEU A 76 3.54 2.78 0.79
CA LEU A 76 3.67 1.64 1.71
C LEU A 76 5.15 1.31 1.90
N TRP A 77 5.65 1.44 3.13
CA TRP A 77 7.10 1.39 3.41
C TRP A 77 7.47 0.25 4.36
N PRO A 78 8.52 -0.53 4.05
CA PRO A 78 9.05 -1.56 4.95
C PRO A 78 10.15 -0.99 5.85
N ASP A 79 9.78 -0.65 7.09
CA ASP A 79 10.74 -0.30 8.14
C ASP A 79 11.24 -1.57 8.84
N ASN A 80 12.50 -1.51 9.30
CA ASN A 80 13.04 -2.46 10.24
C ASN A 80 12.28 -2.38 11.57
N CYS A 81 12.27 -3.47 12.32
CA CYS A 81 11.56 -3.54 13.60
C CYS A 81 12.06 -2.56 14.68
N ASP A 82 13.20 -1.90 14.48
CA ASP A 82 13.75 -0.86 15.36
C ASP A 82 13.44 0.58 14.89
N GLY A 83 12.65 0.74 13.82
CA GLY A 83 12.29 2.03 13.23
C GLY A 83 13.35 2.62 12.29
N THR A 84 14.47 1.93 12.04
CA THR A 84 15.32 2.24 10.88
C THR A 84 14.72 1.65 9.60
N TYR A 85 15.23 1.99 8.42
CA TYR A 85 14.69 1.45 7.17
C TYR A 85 15.77 1.22 6.12
N GLN A 86 15.47 0.35 5.16
CA GLN A 86 16.25 0.19 3.94
C GLN A 86 15.63 1.00 2.80
N SER A 87 16.42 1.35 1.79
CA SER A 87 15.92 2.06 0.62
C SER A 87 16.62 1.59 -0.64
N SER A 88 15.88 1.60 -1.76
CA SER A 88 16.40 1.29 -3.09
C SER A 88 17.12 -0.06 -3.14
N CYS A 89 16.48 -1.09 -2.57
CA CYS A 89 17.10 -2.39 -2.29
C CYS A 89 17.41 -3.20 -3.56
N ASP A 90 16.74 -2.93 -4.68
CA ASP A 90 16.99 -3.60 -5.95
C ASP A 90 16.88 -2.64 -7.14
N SER A 91 18.03 -2.14 -7.59
CA SER A 91 18.11 -1.27 -8.77
C SER A 91 17.72 -1.95 -10.09
N THR A 92 17.71 -3.28 -10.16
CA THR A 92 17.34 -4.01 -11.39
C THR A 92 15.83 -4.09 -11.59
N ARG A 93 15.07 -3.85 -10.51
CA ARG A 93 13.61 -3.73 -10.50
C ARG A 93 13.14 -2.29 -10.33
N ALA A 94 14.03 -1.29 -10.39
CA ALA A 94 13.61 0.11 -10.37
C ALA A 94 13.06 0.52 -11.75
N TYR A 95 11.76 0.80 -11.82
CA TYR A 95 11.05 1.14 -13.06
C TYR A 95 10.64 2.61 -13.09
N THR A 96 10.42 3.15 -14.28
CA THR A 96 10.01 4.55 -14.53
C THR A 96 8.77 4.65 -15.43
N ASN A 97 8.03 3.55 -15.52
CA ASN A 97 6.88 3.38 -16.42
C ASN A 97 5.76 2.59 -15.74
N ILE A 98 5.47 2.93 -14.48
CA ILE A 98 4.46 2.30 -13.63
C ILE A 98 3.09 2.31 -14.31
N SER A 99 2.66 3.43 -14.89
CA SER A 99 1.38 3.51 -15.61
C SER A 99 1.26 2.49 -16.74
N ASP A 100 2.34 2.31 -17.51
CA ASP A 100 2.38 1.35 -18.61
C ASP A 100 2.35 -0.10 -18.08
N ILE A 101 3.05 -0.38 -16.98
CA ILE A 101 3.04 -1.69 -16.31
C ILE A 101 1.61 -2.03 -15.87
N LEU A 102 0.94 -1.13 -15.14
CA LEU A 102 -0.42 -1.34 -14.65
C LEU A 102 -1.41 -1.51 -15.81
N THR A 103 -1.27 -0.71 -16.86
CA THR A 103 -2.10 -0.81 -18.08
C THR A 103 -1.89 -2.14 -18.79
N ALA A 104 -0.64 -2.58 -18.95
CA ALA A 104 -0.31 -3.86 -19.59
C ALA A 104 -0.84 -5.07 -18.81
N GLN A 105 -0.96 -4.94 -17.48
CA GLN A 105 -1.58 -5.94 -16.61
C GLN A 105 -3.11 -5.87 -16.58
N GLY A 106 -3.73 -4.92 -17.28
CA GLY A 106 -5.18 -4.73 -17.29
C GLY A 106 -5.74 -4.09 -16.01
N ARG A 107 -4.89 -3.47 -15.18
CA ARG A 107 -5.26 -2.82 -13.91
C ARG A 107 -5.68 -1.37 -14.11
N THR A 108 -6.56 -1.12 -15.09
CA THR A 108 -6.97 0.26 -15.46
C THR A 108 -7.77 0.96 -14.37
N ASP A 109 -8.58 0.21 -13.61
CA ASP A 109 -9.37 0.76 -12.50
C ASP A 109 -8.46 1.17 -11.33
N LEU A 110 -7.42 0.38 -11.06
CA LEU A 110 -6.39 0.73 -10.08
C LEU A 110 -5.64 2.01 -10.49
N LEU A 111 -5.19 2.10 -11.75
CA LEU A 111 -4.52 3.29 -12.26
C LEU A 111 -5.43 4.53 -12.16
N THR A 112 -6.71 4.39 -12.51
CA THR A 112 -7.70 5.48 -12.38
C THR A 112 -7.86 5.92 -10.93
N TYR A 113 -7.90 4.97 -9.99
CA TYR A 113 -7.96 5.28 -8.56
C TYR A 113 -6.70 6.00 -8.08
N MET A 114 -5.52 5.55 -8.51
CA MET A 114 -4.24 6.19 -8.17
C MET A 114 -4.16 7.62 -8.68
N GLN A 115 -4.68 7.91 -9.88
CA GLN A 115 -4.75 9.27 -10.43
C GLN A 115 -5.64 10.23 -9.63
N GLU A 116 -6.52 9.71 -8.77
CA GLU A 116 -7.38 10.52 -7.89
C GLU A 116 -6.86 10.58 -6.45
N TYR A 117 -6.29 9.48 -5.95
CA TYR A 117 -5.96 9.31 -4.53
C TYR A 117 -4.47 9.14 -4.22
N TRP A 118 -3.60 8.87 -5.19
CA TRP A 118 -2.14 8.75 -5.02
C TRP A 118 -1.43 9.75 -5.92
N VAL A 119 -1.61 11.03 -5.60
CA VAL A 119 -1.27 12.15 -6.47
C VAL A 119 -0.07 12.91 -5.94
N ASP A 120 0.81 13.30 -6.85
CA ASP A 120 1.98 14.12 -6.59
C ASP A 120 1.58 15.59 -6.42
N ILE A 121 2.20 16.28 -5.47
CA ILE A 121 1.91 17.70 -5.19
C ILE A 121 2.37 18.63 -6.32
N ASP A 122 3.38 18.23 -7.09
CA ASP A 122 3.90 18.98 -8.24
C ASP A 122 3.23 18.55 -9.57
N GLY A 123 2.34 17.55 -9.53
CA GLY A 123 1.57 17.04 -10.66
C GLY A 123 2.31 16.04 -11.55
N ASP A 124 3.43 15.46 -11.09
CA ASP A 124 4.18 14.40 -11.79
C ASP A 124 3.99 13.03 -11.10
N ASP A 125 2.76 12.51 -11.19
CA ASP A 125 2.35 11.26 -10.55
C ASP A 125 3.23 10.06 -10.96
N GLU A 126 3.64 9.97 -12.23
CA GLU A 126 4.44 8.85 -12.73
C GLU A 126 5.82 8.80 -12.06
N SER A 127 6.49 9.95 -11.96
CA SER A 127 7.77 10.06 -11.23
C SER A 127 7.59 9.73 -9.75
N PHE A 128 6.46 10.12 -9.15
CA PHE A 128 6.16 9.83 -7.75
C PHE A 128 5.92 8.33 -7.52
N TRP A 129 5.10 7.67 -8.34
CA TRP A 129 4.89 6.23 -8.25
C TRP A 129 6.19 5.45 -8.49
N ALA A 130 7.01 5.87 -9.46
CA ALA A 130 8.33 5.30 -9.70
C ALA A 130 9.27 5.45 -8.49
N HIS A 131 9.20 6.59 -7.78
CA HIS A 131 9.93 6.81 -6.53
C HIS A 131 9.49 5.82 -5.45
N GLU A 132 8.20 5.72 -5.19
CA GLU A 132 7.65 4.87 -4.14
C GLU A 132 7.95 3.39 -4.38
N TRP A 133 7.74 2.91 -5.61
CA TRP A 133 8.14 1.55 -5.99
C TRP A 133 9.66 1.34 -5.86
N GLY A 134 10.45 2.18 -6.53
CA GLY A 134 11.89 2.02 -6.63
C GLY A 134 12.59 2.08 -5.27
N LYS A 135 12.13 2.96 -4.39
CA LYS A 135 12.73 3.19 -3.07
C LYS A 135 12.20 2.26 -1.99
N HIS A 136 10.88 2.00 -1.97
CA HIS A 136 10.21 1.29 -0.89
C HIS A 136 9.69 -0.09 -1.33
N GLY A 137 8.98 -0.17 -2.46
CA GLY A 137 8.49 -1.45 -2.99
C GLY A 137 9.60 -2.48 -3.23
N THR A 138 10.75 -2.07 -3.77
CA THR A 138 11.91 -2.96 -3.97
C THR A 138 12.50 -3.52 -2.68
N CYS A 139 12.20 -2.94 -1.52
CA CYS A 139 12.68 -3.35 -0.21
C CYS A 139 11.74 -4.32 0.54
N ILE A 140 10.59 -4.67 -0.03
CA ILE A 140 9.70 -5.68 0.54
C ILE A 140 10.17 -7.06 0.08
N ASN A 141 10.82 -7.83 0.96
CA ASN A 141 11.45 -9.10 0.57
C ASN A 141 10.42 -10.16 0.13
N THR A 142 9.20 -10.11 0.67
CA THR A 142 8.16 -11.13 0.41
C THR A 142 7.55 -11.00 -0.98
N ILE A 143 7.77 -9.88 -1.69
CA ILE A 143 7.21 -9.66 -3.03
C ILE A 143 8.26 -9.82 -4.14
N GLU A 144 9.43 -10.37 -3.83
CA GLU A 144 10.43 -10.68 -4.85
C GLU A 144 9.86 -11.64 -5.91
N PRO A 145 10.27 -11.55 -7.19
CA PRO A 145 9.80 -12.44 -8.25
C PRO A 145 9.92 -13.94 -7.93
N SER A 146 10.91 -14.33 -7.12
CA SER A 146 11.09 -15.72 -6.67
C SER A 146 9.97 -16.22 -5.75
N CYS A 147 9.17 -15.33 -5.18
CA CYS A 147 8.01 -15.65 -4.36
C CYS A 147 6.74 -15.95 -5.18
N TYR A 148 6.82 -15.84 -6.50
CA TYR A 148 5.72 -16.13 -7.42
C TYR A 148 5.95 -17.46 -8.15
N THR A 149 4.91 -18.27 -8.24
CA THR A 149 4.86 -19.40 -9.16
C THR A 149 4.33 -18.92 -10.51
N SER A 150 4.94 -19.36 -11.61
CA SER A 150 4.58 -18.92 -12.98
C SER A 150 4.72 -17.40 -13.21
N TYR A 151 5.64 -16.75 -12.50
CA TYR A 151 5.88 -15.30 -12.53
C TYR A 151 5.84 -14.71 -13.95
N THR A 152 5.06 -13.65 -14.11
CA THR A 152 5.11 -12.76 -15.27
C THR A 152 5.86 -11.49 -14.92
N ALA A 153 6.57 -10.92 -15.90
CA ALA A 153 7.44 -9.78 -15.63
C ALA A 153 6.64 -8.59 -15.05
N GLN A 154 7.15 -8.01 -13.97
CA GLN A 154 6.60 -6.86 -13.24
C GLN A 154 5.29 -7.13 -12.50
N GLU A 155 4.87 -8.38 -12.36
CA GLU A 155 3.62 -8.73 -11.67
C GLU A 155 3.58 -8.21 -10.23
N GLU A 156 4.71 -8.29 -9.53
CA GLU A 156 4.86 -7.81 -8.16
C GLU A 156 4.70 -6.29 -8.03
N VAL A 157 4.96 -5.55 -9.11
CA VAL A 157 4.77 -4.10 -9.15
C VAL A 157 3.27 -3.80 -9.05
N GLY A 158 2.46 -4.48 -9.87
CA GLY A 158 1.01 -4.30 -9.86
C GLY A 158 0.38 -4.70 -8.54
N ASP A 159 0.83 -5.82 -7.99
CA ASP A 159 0.37 -6.30 -6.68
C ASP A 159 0.73 -5.33 -5.55
N TYR A 160 1.92 -4.73 -5.58
CA TYR A 160 2.31 -3.69 -4.62
C TYR A 160 1.34 -2.50 -4.65
N PHE A 161 1.09 -1.92 -5.83
CA PHE A 161 0.20 -0.76 -5.97
C PHE A 161 -1.24 -1.09 -5.55
N GLU A 162 -1.74 -2.28 -5.91
CA GLU A 162 -3.06 -2.74 -5.47
C GLU A 162 -3.13 -2.88 -3.95
N LYS A 163 -2.11 -3.47 -3.33
CA LYS A 163 -2.05 -3.63 -1.87
C LYS A 163 -2.02 -2.29 -1.14
N VAL A 164 -1.26 -1.31 -1.63
CA VAL A 164 -1.23 0.03 -1.02
C VAL A 164 -2.63 0.66 -1.06
N VAL A 165 -3.30 0.58 -2.21
CA VAL A 165 -4.66 1.11 -2.40
C VAL A 165 -5.67 0.40 -1.50
N ASP A 166 -5.59 -0.92 -1.36
CA ASP A 166 -6.51 -1.69 -0.51
C ASP A 166 -6.34 -1.36 0.98
N LEU A 167 -5.09 -1.22 1.46
CA LEU A 167 -4.84 -0.76 2.83
C LEU A 167 -5.36 0.66 3.05
N PHE A 168 -5.10 1.57 2.11
CA PHE A 168 -5.57 2.95 2.18
C PHE A 168 -7.10 3.05 2.26
N LYS A 169 -7.83 2.27 1.46
CA LYS A 169 -9.30 2.22 1.51
C LYS A 169 -9.85 1.80 2.88
N GLY A 170 -9.10 0.96 3.62
CA GLY A 170 -9.44 0.57 4.99
C GLY A 170 -9.13 1.64 6.05
N LEU A 171 -8.33 2.66 5.70
CA LEU A 171 -7.79 3.68 6.59
C LEU A 171 -8.30 5.08 6.19
N ASP A 172 -9.63 5.26 6.21
CA ASP A 172 -10.25 6.56 5.89
C ASP A 172 -10.03 7.58 7.03
N THR A 173 -8.87 8.24 6.96
CA THR A 173 -8.42 9.26 7.92
C THR A 173 -9.38 10.43 8.00
N TYR A 174 -9.93 10.90 6.87
CA TYR A 174 -10.85 12.05 6.88
C TYR A 174 -12.12 11.71 7.66
N THR A 175 -12.75 10.58 7.33
CA THR A 175 -13.98 10.15 8.00
C THR A 175 -13.76 9.90 9.49
N ALA A 176 -12.62 9.29 9.87
CA ALA A 176 -12.29 9.07 11.28
C ALA A 176 -12.16 10.39 12.06
N LEU A 177 -11.46 11.39 11.50
CA LEU A 177 -11.34 12.73 12.10
C LEU A 177 -12.71 13.43 12.16
N SER A 178 -13.47 13.39 11.06
CA SER A 178 -14.78 14.03 10.94
C SER A 178 -15.77 13.48 11.97
N ASN A 179 -15.79 12.15 12.18
CA ASN A 179 -16.61 11.49 13.19
C ASN A 179 -16.25 11.91 14.63
N ALA A 180 -15.01 12.33 14.88
CA ALA A 180 -14.56 12.90 16.14
C ALA A 180 -14.79 14.43 16.24
N GLY A 181 -15.42 15.05 15.25
CA GLY A 181 -15.64 16.50 15.18
C GLY A 181 -14.41 17.30 14.72
N ILE A 182 -13.39 16.63 14.21
CA ILE A 182 -12.16 17.22 13.67
C ILE A 182 -12.33 17.34 12.16
N THR A 183 -12.58 18.54 11.67
CA THR A 183 -12.82 18.82 10.26
C THR A 183 -11.92 19.95 9.80
N PRO A 184 -11.57 20.03 8.50
CA PRO A 184 -10.77 21.14 8.04
C PRO A 184 -11.45 22.49 8.31
N ASP A 185 -10.71 23.44 8.88
CA ASP A 185 -11.21 24.77 9.25
C ASP A 185 -10.08 25.80 9.20
N SER A 186 -10.36 26.98 8.61
CA SER A 186 -9.37 28.05 8.45
C SER A 186 -8.93 28.73 9.77
N SER A 187 -9.67 28.53 10.86
CA SER A 187 -9.52 29.26 12.11
C SER A 187 -9.37 28.37 13.35
N LYS A 188 -9.98 27.17 13.33
CA LYS A 188 -9.87 26.23 14.44
C LYS A 188 -8.50 25.58 14.49
N THR A 189 -8.14 25.17 15.69
CA THR A 189 -6.97 24.35 15.94
C THR A 189 -7.34 23.20 16.85
N TYR A 190 -6.57 22.11 16.74
CA TYR A 190 -6.77 20.88 17.48
C TYR A 190 -5.56 20.59 18.37
N THR A 191 -5.78 19.73 19.36
CA THR A 191 -4.69 19.15 20.15
C THR A 191 -4.23 17.84 19.54
N LEU A 192 -2.95 17.51 19.77
CA LEU A 192 -2.39 16.24 19.33
C LEU A 192 -3.18 15.05 19.89
N SER A 193 -3.61 15.14 21.16
CA SER A 193 -4.38 14.08 21.81
C SER A 193 -5.75 13.84 21.18
N GLU A 194 -6.43 14.87 20.69
CA GLU A 194 -7.74 14.72 20.03
C GLU A 194 -7.58 14.00 18.69
N ILE A 195 -6.61 14.42 17.88
CA ILE A 195 -6.30 13.78 16.58
C ILE A 195 -5.84 12.33 16.82
N GLN A 196 -4.93 12.11 17.78
CA GLN A 196 -4.43 10.78 18.10
C GLN A 196 -5.57 9.83 18.51
N ALA A 197 -6.48 10.27 19.38
CA ALA A 197 -7.59 9.44 19.85
C ALA A 197 -8.55 9.01 18.72
N ALA A 198 -8.83 9.93 17.78
CA ALA A 198 -9.66 9.63 16.61
C ALA A 198 -9.02 8.55 15.72
N LEU A 199 -7.73 8.72 15.40
CA LEU A 199 -7.03 7.82 14.48
C LEU A 199 -6.62 6.49 15.13
N THR A 200 -6.38 6.48 16.43
CA THR A 200 -6.18 5.23 17.17
C THR A 200 -7.45 4.38 17.21
N SER A 201 -8.63 4.99 17.19
CA SER A 201 -9.89 4.24 17.08
C SER A 201 -10.10 3.63 15.69
N LEU A 202 -9.58 4.27 14.64
CA LEU A 202 -9.56 3.73 13.27
C LEU A 202 -8.55 2.57 13.14
N HIS A 203 -7.46 2.61 13.90
CA HIS A 203 -6.32 1.68 13.78
C HIS A 203 -6.29 0.64 14.90
N ASP A 204 -7.44 0.01 15.20
CA ASP A 204 -7.59 -1.08 16.18
C ASP A 204 -6.98 -0.82 17.57
N GLY A 205 -6.94 0.44 18.00
CA GLY A 205 -6.40 0.84 19.30
C GLY A 205 -4.89 1.09 19.31
N ALA A 206 -4.21 0.94 18.17
CA ALA A 206 -2.80 1.29 18.01
C ALA A 206 -2.59 2.78 17.75
N SER A 207 -1.52 3.34 18.30
CA SER A 207 -1.09 4.71 18.04
C SER A 207 -0.46 4.86 16.64
N VAL A 208 -0.69 6.01 16.03
CA VAL A 208 -0.22 6.36 14.67
C VAL A 208 0.81 7.48 14.74
N TYR A 209 1.67 7.59 13.73
CA TYR A 209 2.50 8.79 13.59
C TYR A 209 1.66 9.94 13.03
N LEU A 210 1.90 11.14 13.54
CA LEU A 210 1.29 12.39 13.08
C LEU A 210 2.38 13.39 12.74
N GLY A 211 2.45 13.79 11.48
CA GLY A 211 3.40 14.77 10.94
C GLY A 211 2.75 16.12 10.69
N CYS A 212 3.41 17.19 11.14
CA CYS A 212 2.98 18.56 10.88
C CYS A 212 4.04 19.34 10.12
N SER A 213 3.60 20.15 9.16
CA SER A 213 4.43 21.15 8.47
C SER A 213 3.97 22.54 8.88
N SER A 214 4.87 23.34 9.45
CA SER A 214 4.57 24.70 9.94
C SER A 214 3.34 24.81 10.85
N GLY A 215 3.09 23.76 11.66
CA GLY A 215 1.96 23.66 12.58
C GLY A 215 0.64 23.18 11.93
N SER A 216 0.63 22.92 10.63
CA SER A 216 -0.49 22.29 9.93
C SER A 216 -0.29 20.78 9.86
N LEU A 217 -1.34 20.03 10.17
CA LEU A 217 -1.40 18.58 10.01
C LEU A 217 -1.20 18.24 8.52
N ASN A 218 -0.25 17.35 8.22
CA ASN A 218 0.14 17.05 6.83
C ASN A 218 0.35 15.56 6.57
N GLN A 219 0.79 14.77 7.55
CA GLN A 219 1.05 13.34 7.35
C GLN A 219 0.46 12.47 8.47
N VAL A 220 0.02 11.27 8.09
CA VAL A 220 -0.30 10.19 9.02
C VAL A 220 0.35 8.90 8.54
N TRP A 221 1.00 8.16 9.44
CA TRP A 221 1.55 6.83 9.14
C TRP A 221 0.95 5.77 10.05
N TYR A 222 0.36 4.75 9.43
CA TYR A 222 -0.27 3.60 10.07
C TYR A 222 0.67 2.41 10.02
N PHE A 223 1.10 1.93 11.19
CA PHE A 223 2.08 0.85 11.31
C PHE A 223 1.38 -0.50 11.43
N PHE A 224 1.91 -1.48 10.73
CA PHE A 224 1.45 -2.85 10.75
C PHE A 224 2.61 -3.82 10.91
N ASN A 225 2.39 -4.89 11.65
CA ASN A 225 3.15 -6.12 11.46
C ASN A 225 2.34 -7.05 10.55
N VAL A 226 3.03 -7.93 9.83
CA VAL A 226 2.43 -8.80 8.83
C VAL A 226 2.75 -10.26 9.13
N ALA A 227 1.72 -11.11 9.11
CA ALA A 227 1.86 -12.55 9.13
C ALA A 227 1.68 -13.09 7.69
N GLY A 228 2.69 -13.78 7.16
CA GLY A 228 2.74 -14.24 5.76
C GLY A 228 3.36 -13.22 4.80
N ASN A 229 2.87 -13.21 3.56
CA ASN A 229 3.34 -12.32 2.49
C ASN A 229 2.78 -10.89 2.64
N ALA A 230 3.50 -9.88 2.15
CA ALA A 230 3.00 -8.50 2.18
C ALA A 230 1.76 -8.27 1.28
N ILE A 231 1.53 -9.05 0.23
CA ILE A 231 0.39 -8.82 -0.68
C ILE A 231 -0.91 -9.43 -0.14
N ASP A 232 -0.89 -10.69 0.32
CA ASP A 232 -2.09 -11.43 0.71
C ASP A 232 -2.11 -11.87 2.19
N GLY A 233 -1.08 -11.52 2.96
CA GLY A 233 -0.98 -11.83 4.38
C GLY A 233 -1.90 -10.99 5.27
N GLU A 234 -1.90 -11.36 6.56
CA GLU A 234 -2.68 -10.70 7.59
C GLU A 234 -1.91 -9.50 8.15
N TYR A 235 -2.57 -8.35 8.21
CA TYR A 235 -2.01 -7.10 8.73
C TYR A 235 -2.56 -6.85 10.13
N GLN A 236 -1.68 -6.75 11.11
CA GLN A 236 -2.02 -6.38 12.48
C GLN A 236 -1.56 -4.96 12.76
N ALA A 237 -2.49 -4.09 13.14
CA ALA A 237 -2.18 -2.74 13.61
C ALA A 237 -1.26 -2.78 14.83
N VAL A 238 -0.19 -1.97 14.80
CA VAL A 238 0.76 -1.82 15.91
C VAL A 238 1.07 -0.36 16.14
N ASP A 239 1.54 -0.06 17.35
CA ASP A 239 1.93 1.29 17.74
C ASP A 239 3.05 1.83 16.83
N THR A 240 3.00 3.15 16.57
CA THR A 240 4.06 3.86 15.84
C THR A 240 5.43 3.62 16.47
N LEU A 241 6.43 3.37 15.62
CA LEU A 241 7.83 3.22 16.03
C LEU A 241 8.56 4.57 16.21
N THR A 242 7.89 5.67 15.91
CA THR A 242 8.44 7.02 16.00
C THR A 242 7.50 7.99 16.71
N THR A 243 8.03 9.11 17.15
CA THR A 243 7.29 10.17 17.84
C THR A 243 6.67 11.14 16.85
N SER A 244 5.47 11.64 17.16
CA SER A 244 4.80 12.69 16.37
C SER A 244 5.70 13.89 16.09
N GLY A 245 5.62 14.41 14.86
CA GLY A 245 6.22 15.68 14.44
C GLY A 245 5.34 16.90 14.71
N CYS A 246 4.17 16.73 15.33
CA CYS A 246 3.22 17.79 15.63
C CYS A 246 3.41 18.41 17.04
N PRO A 247 3.08 19.70 17.22
CA PRO A 247 2.99 20.30 18.56
C PRO A 247 1.84 19.69 19.36
N SER A 248 1.88 19.78 20.70
CA SER A 248 0.82 19.22 21.55
C SER A 248 -0.53 19.94 21.40
N THR A 249 -0.53 21.22 21.01
CA THR A 249 -1.72 22.05 20.81
C THR A 249 -1.51 22.99 19.63
N GLY A 250 -2.60 23.60 19.13
CA GLY A 250 -2.54 24.59 18.07
C GLY A 250 -2.33 24.01 16.67
N ILE A 251 -2.57 22.70 16.50
CA ILE A 251 -2.45 22.04 15.20
C ILE A 251 -3.56 22.54 14.29
N LYS A 252 -3.21 23.01 13.10
CA LYS A 252 -4.17 23.44 12.07
C LYS A 252 -4.53 22.25 11.20
N TYR A 253 -5.81 22.06 10.93
CA TYR A 253 -6.26 21.16 9.87
C TYR A 253 -6.86 22.03 8.76
N VAL A 254 -6.03 22.36 7.77
CA VAL A 254 -6.34 23.41 6.79
C VAL A 254 -7.27 22.86 5.70
N PRO A 255 -8.33 23.56 5.27
CA PRO A 255 -9.13 23.14 4.13
C PRO A 255 -8.30 23.06 2.84
N LYS A 256 -8.58 22.05 2.02
CA LYS A 256 -8.12 21.97 0.62
C LYS A 256 -8.82 23.01 -0.26
#